data_AF-A0A2G2Q9D0-F1
#
_entry.id   AF-A0A2G2Q9D0-F1
#
_cell.length_a   1.000
_cell.length_b   1.000
_cell.length_c   1.000
_cell.angle_alpha   90.00
_cell.angle_beta   90.00
_cell.angle_gamma   90.00
#
_symmetry.space_group_name_H-M   'P 1'
#
loop_
_entity.id
_entity.type
_entity.pdbx_description
1 polymer ?
#
loop_
_entity_poly.entity_id
_entity_poly.type
_entity_poly.pdbx_seq_one_letter_code
_entity_poly.pdbx_strand_id
1 'polypeptide(L)' 'MSIIYLLLAVSVVVALGFFIAFIISVKSGQYDDVYTPSVRMLFDDELVKEPKKTKTTKTKNQN' A
#
# COMPACT_ATOMS: atom_id res chain seq x y z
N MET A 1 34.32 21.80 -22.86
CA MET A 1 33.04 22.51 -22.61
C MET A 1 31.81 21.74 -23.10
N SER A 2 31.94 20.61 -23.79
CA SER A 2 30.78 19.81 -24.24
C SER A 2 30.28 18.79 -23.21
N ILE A 3 31.14 18.39 -22.27
CA ILE A 3 30.83 17.38 -21.25
C ILE A 3 29.68 17.83 -20.33
N ILE A 4 29.52 19.13 -20.11
CA ILE A 4 28.45 19.70 -19.29
C ILE A 4 27.06 19.41 -19.87
N TYR A 5 26.91 19.42 -21.19
CA TYR A 5 25.64 19.10 -21.84
C TYR A 5 25.29 17.62 -21.70
N LEU A 6 26.29 16.74 -21.75
CA LEU A 6 26.10 15.30 -21.50
C LEU A 6 25.67 15.04 -20.05
N LEU A 7 26.37 15.64 -19.08
CA LEU A 7 26.03 15.52 -17.66
C LEU A 7 24.63 16.05 -17.36
N LEU A 8 24.27 17.20 -17.95
CA LEU A 8 22.95 17.80 -17.78
C LEU A 8 21.86 16.88 -18.34
N ALA A 9 22.04 16.34 -19.54
CA ALA A 9 21.09 15.42 -20.14
C ALA A 9 20.90 14.15 -19.28
N VAL A 10 21.98 13.52 -18.83
CA VAL A 10 21.92 12.33 -17.98
C VAL A 10 21.24 12.64 -16.64
N SER A 11 21.56 13.78 -16.01
CA SER A 11 20.93 14.19 -14.74
C SER A 11 19.41 14.34 -14.87
N VAL A 12 18.94 14.99 -15.94
CA VAL A 12 17.50 15.19 -16.18
C VAL A 12 16.80 13.85 -16.45
N VAL A 13 17.42 12.96 -17.24
CA VAL A 13 16.85 11.62 -17.52
C VAL A 13 16.70 10.81 -16.24
N VAL A 14 17.73 10.78 -15.39
CA VAL A 14 17.69 10.07 -14.11
C VAL A 14 16.63 10.67 -13.19
N ALA A 15 16.56 12.00 -13.08
CA ALA A 15 15.56 12.69 -12.26
C ALA A 15 14.12 12.37 -12.71
N LEU A 16 13.85 12.40 -14.02
CA LEU A 16 12.54 12.05 -14.57
C LEU A 16 12.20 10.57 -14.36
N GLY A 17 13.19 9.67 -14.49
CA GLY A 17 13.01 8.25 -14.22
C GLY A 17 12.58 7.98 -12.78
N PHE A 18 13.29 8.56 -11.80
CA PHE A 18 12.92 8.46 -10.39
C PHE A 18 11.57 9.12 -10.09
N PHE A 19 11.27 10.24 -10.72
CA PHE A 19 9.98 10.93 -10.54
C PHE A 19 8.81 10.08 -11.04
N ILE A 20 8.92 9.47 -12.22
CA ILE A 20 7.87 8.58 -12.76
C ILE A 20 7.70 7.35 -11.86
N ALA A 21 8.81 6.73 -11.44
CA ALA A 21 8.77 5.60 -10.51
C ALA A 21 8.10 5.97 -9.17
N PHE A 22 8.38 7.17 -8.65
CA PHE A 22 7.74 7.69 -7.45
C PHE A 22 6.22 7.83 -7.62
N ILE A 23 5.75 8.42 -8.74
CA ILE A 23 4.31 8.54 -9.01
C ILE A 23 3.63 7.18 -9.14
N ILE A 24 4.27 6.21 -9.80
CA ILE A 24 3.74 4.83 -9.91
C ILE A 24 3.63 4.20 -8.51
N SER A 25 4.67 4.33 -7.68
CA SER A 25 4.67 3.81 -6.31
C SER A 25 3.54 4.40 -5.47
N VAL A 26 3.36 5.72 -5.52
CA VAL A 26 2.28 6.42 -4.79
C VAL A 26 0.90 6.00 -5.29
N LYS A 27 0.73 5.86 -6.60
CA LYS A 27 -0.55 5.43 -7.20
C LYS A 27 -0.84 3.94 -7.01
N SER A 28 0.16 3.11 -6.73
CA SER A 28 0.02 1.66 -6.56
C SER A 28 -0.74 1.23 -5.31
N GLY A 29 -1.45 2.15 -4.63
CA GLY A 29 -2.36 1.80 -3.55
C GLY A 29 -1.67 1.34 -2.27
N GLN A 30 -0.36 1.60 -2.10
CA GLN A 30 0.34 1.26 -0.86
C GLN A 30 -0.23 1.99 0.38
N TYR A 31 -1.09 2.99 0.15
CA TYR A 31 -1.83 3.75 1.17
C TYR A 31 -3.22 3.18 1.49
N ASP A 32 -3.64 2.08 0.87
CA ASP A 32 -4.97 1.50 1.12
C ASP A 32 -5.06 0.78 2.48
N ASP A 33 -3.91 0.48 3.11
CA ASP A 33 -3.83 -0.20 4.41
C ASP A 33 -3.63 0.77 5.60
N VAL A 34 -4.15 2.00 5.48
CA VAL A 34 -4.12 3.02 6.55
C VAL A 34 -5.13 2.72 7.67
N TYR A 35 -6.12 1.85 7.41
CA TYR A 35 -7.06 1.37 8.42
C TYR A 35 -6.51 0.12 9.12
N THR A 36 -5.76 0.35 10.19
CA THR A 36 -5.16 -0.71 10.98
C THR A 36 -6.24 -1.63 11.59
N PRO A 37 -6.07 -2.97 11.57
CA PRO A 37 -7.03 -3.92 12.13
C PRO A 37 -7.36 -3.65 13.61
N SER A 38 -6.44 -3.05 14.36
CA SER A 38 -6.63 -2.64 15.75
C SER A 38 -7.73 -1.59 15.94
N VAL A 39 -7.93 -0.69 14.97
CA VAL A 39 -8.98 0.34 15.00
C VAL A 39 -10.34 -0.30 14.74
N ARG A 40 -10.40 -1.21 13.78
CA ARG A 40 -11.60 -1.97 13.45
C ARG A 40 -12.08 -2.80 14.64
N MET A 41 -11.18 -3.48 15.34
CA MET A 41 -11.52 -4.27 16.53
C MET A 41 -12.05 -3.40 17.69
N LEU A 42 -11.49 -2.20 17.89
CA LEU A 42 -11.89 -1.31 18.99
C LEU A 42 -13.31 -0.73 18.82
N PHE A 43 -13.79 -0.59 17.58
CA PHE A 43 -15.11 -0.05 17.25
C PHE A 43 -16.14 -1.13 16.85
N ASP A 44 -15.71 -2.32 16.43
CA ASP A 44 -16.58 -3.47 16.18
C ASP A 44 -17.13 -4.08 17.49
N ASP A 45 -16.43 -3.88 18.62
CA ASP A 45 -16.82 -4.41 19.94
C ASP A 45 -17.95 -3.61 20.63
N GLU A 46 -18.21 -2.36 20.22
CA GLU A 46 -19.23 -1.49 20.85
C GLU A 46 -20.64 -1.65 20.22
N LEU A 47 -20.75 -2.32 19.06
CA LEU A 47 -21.98 -2.41 18.27
C LEU A 47 -22.68 -3.78 18.26
N VAL A 48 -22.50 -4.62 19.28
CA VAL A 48 -23.25 -5.88 19.40
C VAL A 48 -24.06 -5.95 20.70
N LYS A 49 -25.18 -5.21 20.72
CA LYS A 49 -26.40 -5.71 21.38
C LYS A 49 -27.12 -6.59 20.36
N GLU A 50 -26.91 -7.91 20.38
CA GLU A 50 -27.87 -9.00 20.04
C GLU A 50 -27.13 -10.35 19.96
N PRO A 51 -27.71 -11.48 20.44
CA PRO A 51 -26.99 -12.74 20.57
C PRO A 51 -26.99 -13.59 19.29
N LYS A 52 -25.84 -14.24 19.03
CA LYS A 52 -25.61 -15.45 18.20
C LYS A 52 -25.79 -15.35 16.66
N LYS A 53 -24.69 -15.64 15.95
CA LYS A 53 -24.48 -16.97 15.32
C LYS A 53 -23.05 -17.14 14.81
N THR A 54 -22.36 -18.12 15.40
CA THR A 54 -21.15 -18.76 14.90
C THR A 54 -21.30 -19.18 13.43
N LYS A 55 -20.35 -18.79 12.57
CA LYS A 55 -20.04 -19.52 11.34
C LYS A 55 -18.53 -19.78 11.24
N THR A 56 -18.24 -21.07 11.24
CA THR A 56 -16.95 -21.74 11.35
C THR A 56 -16.34 -21.94 9.94
N THR A 57 -15.03 -21.67 9.83
CA THR A 57 -14.02 -22.39 9.02
C THR A 57 -14.00 -22.35 7.49
N LYS A 58 -12.86 -21.90 6.94
CA LYS A 58 -12.12 -22.59 5.85
C LYS A 58 -10.60 -22.41 6.00
N THR A 59 -9.91 -23.40 6.57
CA THR A 59 -8.55 -23.77 6.13
C THR A 59 -8.46 -25.29 6.08
N LYS A 60 -8.53 -25.79 4.85
CA LYS A 60 -8.22 -27.16 4.45
C LYS A 60 -6.70 -27.21 4.25
N ASN A 61 -5.99 -28.02 5.01
CA ASN A 61 -4.80 -28.66 4.49
C ASN A 61 -4.69 -30.07 5.05
N GLN A 62 -4.67 -31.01 4.13
CA GLN A 62 -4.62 -32.45 4.31
C GLN A 62 -3.33 -32.88 3.60
N ASN A 63 -2.54 -33.69 4.32
CA ASN A 63 -1.24 -34.29 4.00
C ASN A 63 0.00 -33.45 4.34
#